data_AF-A0A486X927-F1
#
_entry.id   AF-A0A486X927-F1
#
_cell.length_a   1.000
_cell.length_b   1.000
_cell.length_c   1.000
_cell.angle_alpha   90.00
_cell.angle_beta   90.00
_cell.angle_gamma   90.00
#
_symmetry.space_group_name_H-M   'P 1'
#
loop_
_entity.id
_entity.type
_entity.pdbx_description
1 polymer ?
#
loop_
_entity_poly.entity_id
_entity_poly.type
_entity_poly.pdbx_seq_one_letter_code
_entity_poly.pdbx_strand_id
1 'polypeptide(L)'
;MNPIVKQFKYGQHTVTLETGAIARQATAAVMASMDDTSVFVTVVAKKDVKEGQDFFPLTVNYQERTYAAGRIPGGFFKREGRPSEGETLVARLIDRPIRPLLFWHFWHYKPVKKSSKGLGRN
;
A
#
# COMPACT_ATOMS: atom_id res chain seq x y z
N MET A 1 -18.88 -7.84 11.06
CA MET A 1 -18.31 -6.48 11.07
C MET A 1 -18.53 -5.93 9.68
N ASN A 2 -18.98 -4.68 9.55
CA ASN A 2 -19.57 -4.21 8.29
C ASN A 2 -18.53 -3.48 7.44
N PRO A 3 -18.41 -3.82 6.14
CA PRO A 3 -17.56 -3.07 5.22
C PRO A 3 -18.07 -1.64 5.06
N ILE A 4 -17.14 -0.69 4.92
CA ILE A 4 -17.45 0.68 4.52
C ILE A 4 -17.26 0.74 3.01
N VAL A 5 -18.35 1.00 2.29
CA VAL A 5 -18.38 1.01 0.82
C VAL A 5 -18.71 2.41 0.32
N LYS A 6 -17.94 2.89 -0.66
CA LYS A 6 -18.22 4.14 -1.37
C LYS A 6 -18.21 3.90 -2.87
N GLN A 7 -19.28 4.35 -3.53
CA GLN A 7 -19.44 4.26 -4.98
C GLN A 7 -19.57 5.65 -5.60
N PHE A 8 -18.97 5.83 -6.78
CA PHE A 8 -19.10 7.04 -7.58
C PHE A 8 -18.88 6.74 -9.07
N LYS A 9 -19.35 7.63 -9.94
CA LYS A 9 -19.14 7.55 -11.39
C LYS A 9 -17.82 8.22 -11.77
N TYR A 10 -17.07 7.58 -12.66
CA TYR A 10 -15.85 8.11 -13.26
C TYR A 10 -15.88 7.88 -14.77
N GLY A 11 -16.22 8.93 -15.52
CA GLY A 11 -16.54 8.80 -16.95
C GLY A 11 -17.75 7.87 -17.14
N GLN A 12 -17.57 6.82 -17.94
CA GLN A 12 -18.60 5.79 -18.16
C GLN A 12 -18.60 4.67 -17.12
N HIS A 13 -17.55 4.61 -16.28
CA HIS A 13 -17.31 3.51 -15.36
C HIS A 13 -17.86 3.80 -13.96
N THR A 14 -18.19 2.74 -13.22
CA THR A 14 -18.55 2.87 -11.81
C THR A 14 -17.38 2.41 -10.95
N VAL A 15 -16.87 3.31 -10.11
CA VAL A 15 -15.79 3.00 -9.18
C VAL A 15 -16.40 2.68 -7.82
N THR A 16 -16.01 1.54 -7.26
CA THR A 16 -16.36 1.09 -5.92
C THR A 16 -15.10 0.97 -5.08
N LEU A 17 -15.10 1.61 -3.91
CA LEU A 17 -14.05 1.50 -2.91
C LEU A 17 -14.62 0.87 -1.65
N GLU A 18 -14.01 -0.22 -1.19
CA GLU A 18 -14.40 -0.92 0.03
C GLU A 18 -13.22 -1.03 1.00
N THR A 19 -13.48 -0.79 2.30
CA THR A 19 -12.51 -0.97 3.37
C THR A 19 -13.15 -1.59 4.62
N GLY A 20 -12.31 -2.13 5.52
CA GLY A 20 -12.72 -2.64 6.84
C GLY A 20 -13.06 -4.13 6.91
N ALA A 21 -13.28 -4.80 5.78
CA ALA A 21 -13.56 -6.24 5.75
C ALA A 21 -12.28 -7.12 5.74
N ILE A 22 -11.31 -6.79 4.88
CA ILE A 22 -10.13 -7.62 4.58
C ILE A 22 -8.84 -6.94 5.05
N ALA A 23 -7.84 -7.73 5.45
CA ALA A 23 -6.50 -7.28 5.86
C ALA A 23 -6.49 -6.19 6.95
N ARG A 24 -7.36 -6.31 7.96
CA ARG A 24 -7.54 -5.36 9.06
C ARG A 24 -6.31 -5.12 9.94
N GLN A 25 -5.27 -5.94 9.81
CA GLN A 25 -4.01 -5.75 10.52
C GLN A 25 -3.05 -4.79 9.81
N ALA A 26 -3.26 -4.53 8.51
CA ALA A 26 -2.53 -3.50 7.80
C ALA A 26 -2.93 -2.11 8.34
N THR A 27 -2.05 -1.12 8.17
CA THR A 27 -2.37 0.27 8.55
C THR A 27 -3.57 0.80 7.76
N ALA A 28 -3.66 0.44 6.48
CA ALA A 28 -4.84 0.64 5.65
C ALA A 28 -4.98 -0.48 4.61
N ALA A 29 -6.21 -0.81 4.25
CA ALA A 29 -6.52 -1.77 3.19
C ALA A 29 -7.78 -1.31 2.43
N VAL A 30 -7.72 -1.30 1.11
CA VAL A 30 -8.83 -0.89 0.24
C VAL A 30 -8.94 -1.88 -0.92
N MET A 31 -10.15 -2.41 -1.13
CA MET A 31 -10.52 -3.05 -2.38
C MET A 31 -11.07 -1.98 -3.31
N ALA A 32 -10.41 -1.75 -4.43
CA ALA A 32 -10.85 -0.83 -5.47
C ALA A 32 -11.31 -1.62 -6.68
N SER A 33 -12.55 -1.42 -7.10
CA SER A 33 -13.15 -2.07 -8.26
C SER A 33 -13.65 -1.03 -9.24
N MET A 34 -13.38 -1.26 -10.52
CA MET A 34 -13.92 -0.48 -11.63
C MET A 34 -14.46 -1.47 -12.65
N ASP A 35 -15.79 -1.53 -12.73
CA ASP A 35 -16.53 -2.56 -13.45
C ASP A 35 -16.01 -3.97 -13.07
N ASP A 36 -15.52 -4.77 -14.03
CA ASP A 36 -15.06 -6.14 -13.78
C ASP A 36 -13.60 -6.23 -13.27
N THR A 37 -12.87 -5.12 -13.24
CA THR A 37 -11.47 -5.10 -12.79
C THR A 37 -11.39 -4.70 -11.33
N SER A 38 -10.72 -5.51 -10.50
CA SER A 38 -10.53 -5.24 -9.08
C SER A 38 -9.06 -5.32 -8.68
N VAL A 39 -8.63 -4.37 -7.84
CA VAL A 39 -7.28 -4.31 -7.28
C VAL A 39 -7.39 -4.19 -5.76
N PHE A 40 -6.72 -5.09 -5.06
CA PHE A 40 -6.63 -5.05 -3.60
C PHE A 40 -5.33 -4.37 -3.17
N VAL A 41 -5.44 -3.22 -2.52
CA VAL A 41 -4.30 -2.39 -2.11
C VAL A 41 -4.19 -2.39 -0.59
N THR A 42 -2.98 -2.63 -0.08
CA THR A 42 -2.67 -2.55 1.35
C THR A 42 -1.49 -1.63 1.59
N VAL A 43 -1.52 -0.90 2.71
CA VAL A 43 -0.46 0.00 3.15
C VAL A 43 -0.09 -0.37 4.58
N VAL A 44 1.22 -0.49 4.81
CA VAL A 44 1.78 -0.73 6.14
C VAL A 44 2.83 0.34 6.41
N ALA A 45 2.60 1.13 7.45
CA ALA A 45 3.53 2.14 7.93
C ALA A 45 4.04 1.74 9.31
N LYS A 46 5.36 1.81 9.50
CA LYS A 46 5.96 1.68 10.84
C LYS A 46 5.71 2.98 11.61
N LYS A 47 5.40 2.85 12.90
CA LYS A 47 5.20 4.00 13.81
C LYS A 47 6.52 4.71 14.13
N ASP A 48 7.61 3.95 14.20
CA ASP A 48 8.92 4.44 14.58
C ASP A 48 9.90 4.43 13.41
N VAL A 49 10.72 5.48 13.33
CA VAL A 49 11.83 5.59 12.39
C VAL A 49 13.05 4.89 12.96
N LYS A 50 13.78 4.14 12.13
CA LYS A 50 15.04 3.53 12.56
C LYS A 50 16.08 4.61 12.87
N GLU A 51 16.83 4.44 13.95
CA GLU A 51 17.91 5.35 14.31
C GLU A 51 19.00 5.32 13.22
N GLY A 52 19.53 6.49 12.87
CA GLY A 52 20.51 6.64 11.79
C GLY A 52 19.94 6.58 10.36
N GLN A 53 18.62 6.50 10.17
CA GLN A 53 18.03 6.48 8.84
C GLN A 53 18.07 7.85 8.15
N ASP A 54 18.78 7.91 7.03
CA ASP A 54 19.05 9.09 6.19
C ASP A 54 18.18 9.17 4.93
N PHE A 55 17.55 8.06 4.51
CA PHE A 55 16.64 7.99 3.36
C PHE A 55 15.22 7.53 3.72
N PHE A 56 14.24 7.94 2.92
CA PHE A 56 12.84 7.53 3.08
C PHE A 56 12.60 6.14 2.44
N PRO A 57 12.31 5.09 3.23
CA PRO A 57 12.23 3.71 2.73
C PRO A 57 10.82 3.40 2.19
N LEU A 58 10.49 3.96 1.04
CA LEU A 58 9.25 3.64 0.33
C LEU A 58 9.48 2.52 -0.69
N THR A 59 8.72 1.44 -0.55
CA THR A 59 8.67 0.32 -1.48
C THR A 59 7.23 0.13 -1.95
N VAL A 60 7.03 0.07 -3.27
CA VAL A 60 5.75 -0.27 -3.88
C VAL A 60 5.93 -1.59 -4.62
N ASN A 61 5.07 -2.57 -4.31
CA ASN A 61 5.03 -3.85 -5.00
C ASN A 61 3.67 -3.97 -5.69
N TYR A 62 3.68 -4.20 -6.99
CA TYR A 62 2.50 -4.53 -7.78
C TYR A 62 2.66 -5.96 -8.31
N GLN A 63 1.60 -6.76 -8.22
CA GLN A 63 1.59 -8.13 -8.69
C GLN A 63 0.25 -8.44 -9.33
N GLU A 64 0.29 -8.99 -10.53
CA GLU A 64 -0.88 -9.50 -11.24
C GLU A 64 -1.02 -10.98 -10.97
N ARG A 65 -2.23 -11.37 -10.60
CA ARG A 65 -2.54 -12.77 -10.32
C ARG A 65 -3.20 -13.38 -11.53
N THR A 66 -2.69 -14.52 -12.00
CA THR A 66 -3.22 -15.13 -13.23
C THR A 66 -4.67 -15.60 -13.05
N TYR A 67 -5.04 -15.91 -11.80
CA TYR A 67 -6.42 -16.25 -11.45
C TYR A 67 -7.39 -15.09 -11.70
N ALA A 68 -6.94 -13.84 -11.71
CA ALA A 68 -7.78 -12.69 -12.02
C ALA A 68 -8.34 -12.74 -13.45
N ALA A 69 -7.63 -13.42 -14.36
CA ALA A 69 -8.08 -13.70 -15.72
C ALA A 69 -8.61 -15.14 -15.91
N GLY A 70 -8.83 -15.88 -14.82
CA GLY A 70 -9.26 -17.29 -14.86
C GLY A 70 -8.21 -18.25 -15.41
N ARG A 71 -6.92 -17.90 -15.36
CA ARG A 71 -5.83 -18.70 -15.93
C ARG A 71 -4.93 -19.30 -14.85
N ILE A 72 -4.46 -20.52 -15.09
CA ILE A 72 -3.41 -21.16 -14.28
C ILE A 72 -2.04 -20.63 -14.74
N PRO A 73 -1.12 -20.26 -13.84
CA PRO A 73 0.21 -19.81 -14.23
C PRO A 73 0.93 -20.88 -15.07
N GLY A 74 1.52 -20.46 -16.19
CA GLY A 74 2.33 -21.32 -17.04
C GLY A 74 3.65 -21.74 -16.37
N GLY A 75 4.31 -22.77 -16.91
CA GLY A 75 5.63 -23.22 -16.46
C GLY A 75 5.61 -24.33 -15.40
N PHE A 76 6.81 -24.77 -14.98
CA PHE A 76 6.99 -25.97 -14.15
C PHE A 76 6.39 -25.83 -12.74
N PHE A 77 6.56 -24.66 -12.11
CA PHE A 77 6.12 -24.44 -10.73
C PHE A 77 4.65 -24.02 -10.58
N LYS A 78 3.96 -23.68 -11.68
CA LYS A 78 2.54 -23.24 -11.71
C LYS A 78 2.19 -22.18 -10.65
N ARG A 79 3.09 -21.23 -10.43
CA ARG A 79 2.97 -20.14 -9.43
C ARG A 79 3.47 -18.82 -10.03
N GLU A 80 2.96 -17.69 -9.55
CA GLU A 80 3.53 -16.39 -9.92
C GLU A 80 4.96 -16.29 -9.38
N GLY A 81 5.88 -15.86 -10.26
CA GLY A 81 7.31 -15.80 -9.98
C GLY A 81 7.77 -14.40 -9.59
N ARG A 82 8.96 -14.03 -10.09
CA ARG A 82 9.44 -12.64 -9.99
C ARG A 82 8.50 -11.71 -10.79
N PRO A 83 8.33 -10.45 -10.34
CA PRO A 83 7.60 -9.47 -11.11
C PRO A 83 8.15 -9.35 -12.53
N SER A 84 7.25 -9.34 -13.49
CA SER A 84 7.53 -9.04 -14.89
C SER A 84 7.95 -7.57 -15.07
N GLU A 85 8.44 -7.23 -16.26
CA GLU A 85 8.74 -5.86 -16.62
C GLU A 85 7.50 -4.97 -16.54
N GLY A 86 6.34 -5.46 -17.01
CA GLY A 86 5.06 -4.75 -16.92
C GLY A 86 4.67 -4.45 -15.48
N GLU A 87 4.73 -5.45 -14.59
CA GLU A 87 4.43 -5.25 -13.16
C GLU A 87 5.39 -4.25 -12.50
N THR A 88 6.67 -4.30 -12.89
CA THR A 88 7.69 -3.35 -12.41
C THR A 88 7.41 -1.93 -12.88
N LEU A 89 6.96 -1.75 -14.12
CA LEU A 89 6.59 -0.45 -14.67
C LEU A 89 5.34 0.12 -13.98
N VAL A 90 4.32 -0.71 -13.74
CA VAL A 90 3.11 -0.31 -13.00
C VAL A 90 3.45 0.06 -11.55
N ALA A 91 4.31 -0.71 -10.88
CA ALA A 91 4.80 -0.36 -9.54
C ALA A 91 5.48 1.02 -9.52
N ARG A 92 6.30 1.34 -10.54
CA ARG A 92 6.92 2.65 -10.69
C ARG A 92 5.91 3.77 -10.97
N LEU A 93 4.88 3.50 -11.77
CA LEU A 93 3.80 4.47 -12.03
C LEU A 93 3.05 4.85 -10.75
N ILE A 94 2.90 3.91 -9.80
CA ILE A 94 2.30 4.17 -8.50
C ILE A 94 3.28 4.90 -7.57
N ASP A 95 4.55 4.49 -7.53
CA ASP A 95 5.57 5.05 -6.62
C ASP A 95 5.92 6.52 -6.91
N ARG A 96 6.10 6.87 -8.19
CA ARG A 96 6.55 8.21 -8.61
C ARG A 96 5.65 9.36 -8.14
N PRO A 97 4.31 9.30 -8.25
CA PRO A 97 3.44 10.40 -7.79
C PRO A 97 3.32 10.48 -6.26
N ILE A 98 3.38 9.35 -5.54
CA ILE A 98 3.20 9.36 -4.07
C ILE A 98 4.49 9.71 -3.31
N ARG A 99 5.67 9.41 -3.89
CA ARG A 99 6.96 9.62 -3.23
C ARG A 99 7.23 11.08 -2.83
N PRO A 100 7.00 12.09 -3.69
CA PRO A 100 7.19 13.50 -3.32
C PRO A 100 6.26 13.96 -2.18
N LEU A 101 5.02 13.45 -2.16
CA LEU A 101 4.02 13.80 -1.14
C LEU A 101 4.45 13.34 0.26
N LEU A 102 5.12 12.20 0.34
CA LEU A 102 5.56 11.61 1.61
C LEU A 102 6.90 12.17 2.09
N PHE A 103 7.80 12.54 1.17
CA PHE A 103 9.11 13.09 1.53
C PHE A 103 8.96 14.36 2.38
N TRP A 104 8.09 15.30 1.97
CA TRP A 104 7.81 16.50 2.77
C TRP A 104 7.31 16.14 4.18
N HIS A 105 6.34 15.23 4.29
CA HIS A 105 5.77 14.86 5.58
C HIS A 105 6.78 14.15 6.50
N PHE A 106 7.62 13.27 5.94
CA PHE A 106 8.58 12.49 6.71
C PHE A 106 9.67 13.34 7.38
N TRP A 107 10.18 14.38 6.70
CA TRP A 107 11.21 15.24 7.28
C TRP A 107 10.67 16.27 8.27
N HIS A 108 9.42 16.71 8.10
CA HIS A 108 8.77 17.61 9.05
C HIS A 108 8.24 16.90 10.30
N TYR A 109 7.86 15.62 10.19
CA TYR A 109 7.26 14.84 11.27
C TYR A 109 8.23 13.84 11.90
N LYS A 110 9.52 14.19 12.08
CA LYS A 110 10.33 13.44 13.04
C LYS A 110 9.75 13.73 14.43
N PRO A 111 9.09 12.77 15.10
CA PRO A 111 8.61 13.02 16.45
C PRO A 111 9.82 13.40 17.27
N VAL A 112 9.83 14.63 17.78
CA VAL A 112 10.77 15.03 18.82
C VAL A 112 10.51 14.04 19.95
N LYS A 113 11.38 13.04 20.10
CA LYS A 113 11.40 12.18 21.29
C LYS A 113 11.60 13.15 22.45
N LYS A 114 10.51 13.59 23.09
CA LYS A 114 10.58 14.24 24.41
C LYS A 114 11.13 13.15 25.32
N SER A 115 12.45 13.20 25.53
CA SER A 115 13.12 12.45 26.57
C SER A 115 12.52 12.94 27.89
N SER A 116 11.53 12.20 28.40
CA SER A 116 11.13 12.29 29.78
C SER A 116 12.28 11.72 30.60
N LYS A 117 13.31 12.55 30.85
CA LYS A 117 14.22 12.32 31.96
C LYS A 117 13.35 12.35 33.21
N GLY A 118 13.06 11.16 33.75
CA GLY A 118 12.53 11.00 35.09
C GLY A 118 13.49 11.70 36.04
N LEU A 119 13.05 12.84 36.57
CA LEU A 119 13.67 13.47 37.71
C LEU A 119 13.35 12.56 38.90
N GLY A 120 14.22 11.57 39.15
CA GLY A 120 14.17 10.76 40.36
C GLY A 120 14.32 11.70 41.55
N ARG A 121 13.23 11.82 42.32
CA ARG A 121 13.27 12.32 43.69
C ARG A 121 13.51 11.12 44.61
N ASN A 122 14.37 11.38 45.60
CA ASN A 122 14.80 10.59 46.75
C ASN A 122 16.01 9.70 46.51
#